data_AF-A0A380ICE3-F1
#
_entry.id   AF-A0A380ICE3-F1
#
_cell.length_a   1.000
_cell.length_b   1.000
_cell.length_c   1.000
_cell.angle_alpha   90.00
_cell.angle_beta   90.00
_cell.angle_gamma   90.00
#
_symmetry.space_group_name_H-M   'P 1'
#
loop_
_entity.id
_entity.type
_entity.pdbx_description
1 polymer ?
#
loop_
_entity_poly.entity_id
_entity_poly.type
_entity_poly.pdbx_seq_one_letter_code
_entity_poly.pdbx_strand_id
1 'polypeptide(L)' 'MSMLLRRHHKKQAQEVRKPLDLSLKELKALAKEKKIEGYSTMTKEELQEALNAL' A
#
# COMPACT_ATOMS: atom_id res chain seq x y z
N MET A 1 -10.82 30.67 -33.89
CA MET A 1 -11.13 29.29 -33.43
C MET A 1 -9.84 28.63 -32.97
N SER A 2 -9.39 28.95 -31.74
CA SER A 2 -8.13 28.43 -31.19
C SER A 2 -8.42 27.22 -30.29
N MET A 3 -7.86 26.08 -30.65
CA MET A 3 -7.90 24.85 -29.86
C MET A 3 -7.06 24.99 -28.60
N LEU A 4 -7.58 24.53 -27.46
CA LEU A 4 -6.79 24.18 -26.28
C LEU A 4 -7.33 22.88 -25.68
N LEU A 5 -6.91 21.77 -26.26
CA LEU A 5 -7.04 20.44 -25.66
C LEU A 5 -6.08 20.36 -24.47
N ARG A 6 -6.46 20.98 -23.34
CA ARG A 6 -5.71 20.83 -22.09
C ARG A 6 -6.03 19.48 -21.49
N ARG A 7 -5.21 18.51 -21.91
CA ARG A 7 -5.04 17.21 -21.26
C ARG A 7 -4.75 17.45 -19.78
N HIS A 8 -5.75 17.28 -18.94
CA HIS A 8 -5.52 16.93 -17.55
C HIS A 8 -5.84 15.45 -17.43
N HIS A 9 -4.83 14.61 -17.68
CA HIS A 9 -4.71 13.35 -16.96
C HIS A 9 -4.67 13.75 -15.49
N LYS A 10 -5.83 13.76 -14.84
CA LYS A 10 -5.93 14.01 -13.42
C LYS A 10 -5.19 12.84 -12.78
N LYS A 11 -3.99 13.17 -12.32
CA LYS A 11 -3.04 12.32 -11.61
C LYS A 11 -3.82 11.37 -10.73
N GLN A 12 -3.44 10.10 -10.85
CA GLN A 12 -3.82 9.00 -9.98
C GLN A 12 -4.08 9.56 -8.58
N ALA A 13 -5.36 9.63 -8.21
CA ALA A 13 -5.74 9.78 -6.84
C ALA A 13 -5.29 8.48 -6.20
N GLN A 14 -4.08 8.53 -5.67
CA GLN A 14 -3.53 7.56 -4.76
C GLN A 14 -4.49 7.59 -3.57
N GLU A 15 -5.54 6.76 -3.64
CA GLU A 15 -6.39 6.48 -2.50
C GLU A 15 -5.53 5.73 -1.48
N VAL A 16 -4.80 6.55 -0.72
CA VAL A 16 -4.40 6.22 0.64
C VAL A 16 -5.70 5.91 1.38
N ARG A 17 -6.03 4.61 1.49
CA ARG A 17 -6.76 3.93 2.58
C ARG A 17 -7.52 2.70 2.07
N LYS A 18 -6.82 1.60 1.87
CA LYS A 18 -7.34 0.28 2.26
C LYS A 18 -6.18 -0.55 2.84
N PRO A 19 -5.96 -0.54 4.16
CA PRO A 19 -5.00 -1.46 4.78
C PRO A 19 -5.54 -2.91 4.89
N LEU A 20 -6.60 -3.26 4.14
CA LEU A 20 -7.42 -4.44 4.45
C LEU A 20 -7.41 -5.52 3.36
N ASP A 21 -7.14 -5.17 2.11
CA ASP A 21 -7.13 -6.14 0.98
C ASP A 21 -5.73 -6.45 0.44
N LEU A 22 -4.67 -6.02 1.14
CA LEU A 22 -3.33 -6.43 0.76
C LEU A 22 -3.20 -7.95 0.92
N SER A 23 -2.74 -8.61 -0.14
CA SER A 23 -2.47 -10.04 -0.11
C SER A 23 -1.40 -10.34 0.93
N LEU A 24 -1.38 -11.55 1.50
CA LEU A 24 -0.31 -12.01 2.39
C LEU A 24 1.08 -11.79 1.79
N LYS A 25 1.22 -11.89 0.47
CA LYS A 25 2.48 -11.60 -0.24
C LYS A 25 2.89 -10.13 -0.14
N GLU A 26 1.93 -9.22 -0.28
CA GLU A 26 2.15 -7.78 -0.20
C GLU A 26 2.42 -7.34 1.23
N LEU A 27 1.69 -7.88 2.21
CA LEU A 27 1.96 -7.66 3.64
C LEU A 27 3.37 -8.12 4.01
N LYS A 28 3.82 -9.28 3.53
CA LYS A 28 5.20 -9.76 3.74
C LYS A 28 6.25 -8.91 3.01
N ALA A 29 5.95 -8.41 1.82
CA ALA A 29 6.84 -7.50 1.09
C ALA A 29 7.02 -6.17 1.85
N LEU A 30 5.92 -5.57 2.30
CA LEU A 30 5.95 -4.36 3.13
C LEU A 30 6.65 -4.59 4.46
N ALA A 31 6.42 -5.73 5.11
CA ALA A 31 7.09 -6.08 6.36
C ALA A 31 8.61 -6.26 6.16
N LYS A 32 9.04 -6.82 5.02
CA LYS A 32 10.45 -6.91 4.64
C LYS A 32 11.06 -5.53 4.36
N GLU A 33 10.36 -4.66 3.65
CA GLU A 33 10.81 -3.28 3.37
C GLU A 33 10.94 -2.47 4.67
N LYS A 34 9.99 -2.62 5.58
CA LYS A 34 9.99 -2.01 6.92
C LYS A 34 10.88 -2.74 7.93
N LYS A 35 11.56 -3.84 7.52
CA LYS A 35 12.43 -4.67 8.35
C LYS A 35 11.78 -5.14 9.66
N ILE A 36 10.50 -5.52 9.60
CA ILE A 36 9.79 -6.11 10.74
C ILE A 36 10.37 -7.50 11.00
N GLU A 37 10.98 -7.72 12.17
CA GLU A 37 11.50 -9.03 12.56
C GLU A 37 10.35 -9.98 12.90
N GLY A 38 10.48 -11.26 12.54
CA GLY A 38 9.41 -12.25 12.78
C GLY A 38 8.25 -12.20 11.77
N TYR A 39 8.32 -11.39 10.71
CA TYR A 39 7.26 -11.29 9.69
C TYR A 39 6.93 -12.61 8.97
N SER A 40 7.89 -13.55 8.91
CA SER A 40 7.69 -14.86 8.30
C SER A 40 6.91 -15.83 9.19
N THR A 41 6.97 -15.63 10.52
CA THR A 41 6.25 -16.42 11.53
C THR A 41 4.93 -15.78 11.96
N MET A 42 4.74 -14.48 11.66
CA MET A 42 3.51 -13.75 11.96
C MET A 42 2.33 -14.14 11.03
N THR A 43 1.14 -14.08 11.60
CA THR A 43 -0.15 -14.27 10.91
C THR A 43 -0.53 -13.03 10.09
N LYS A 44 -1.57 -13.15 9.25
CA LYS A 44 -2.05 -12.02 8.41
C LYS A 44 -2.39 -10.79 9.26
N GLU A 45 -3.06 -11.03 10.39
CA GLU A 45 -3.53 -10.00 11.31
C GLU A 45 -2.36 -9.32 12.01
N GLU A 46 -1.42 -10.09 12.57
CA GLU A 46 -0.21 -9.56 13.20
C GLU A 46 0.65 -8.74 12.23
N LEU A 47 0.77 -9.18 10.97
CA LEU A 47 1.46 -8.41 9.93
C LEU A 47 0.75 -7.10 9.61
N GLN A 48 -0.59 -7.10 9.56
CA GLN A 48 -1.38 -5.88 9.36
C GLN A 48 -1.22 -4.93 10.54
N GLU A 49 -1.30 -5.43 11.77
CA GLU A 49 -1.11 -4.63 12.98
C GLU A 49 0.30 -4.05 13.06
N ALA A 50 1.34 -4.86 12.86
CA ALA A 50 2.73 -4.39 12.88
C ALA A 50 3.02 -3.34 11.80
N LEU A 51 2.37 -3.45 10.63
CA LEU A 51 2.46 -2.45 9.57
C LEU A 51 1.66 -1.16 9.87
N ASN A 52 0.55 -1.27 10.61
CA ASN A 52 -0.33 -0.16 10.98
C ASN A 52 0.12 0.56 12.26
N ALA A 53 0.90 -0.10 13.12
CA ALA A 53 1.48 0.45 14.35
C ALA A 53 2.79 1.24 14.12
N LEU A 54 3.31 1.25 12.88
CA LEU A 54 4.45 2.06 12.41
C LEU A 54 4.03 3.45 11.97
#